data_AF-A0AAJ2H250-F1
#
_entry.id   AF-A0AAJ2H250-F1
#
_cell.length_a   1.000
_cell.length_b   1.000
_cell.length_c   1.000
_cell.angle_alpha   90.00
_cell.angle_beta   90.00
_cell.angle_gamma   90.00
#
_symmetry.space_group_name_H-M   'P 1'
#
loop_
_entity.id
_entity.type
_entity.pdbx_description
1 polymer ?
#
loop_
_entity_poly.entity_id
_entity_poly.type
_entity_poly.pdbx_seq_one_letter_code
_entity_poly.pdbx_strand_id
1 'polypeptide(L)'
;SDDEIDALVAKSVKPEQFRQVYIPMFDLGEIEQAASPLYDWRPMSTYIRRPPYWDTSGVGALAANPRTLTGMRALAVLPDNITTDHLSPSNAIMMNSAAGEYLHKMGLPEEDFNSYATHRGDHLTAMRATFANPKLLNEMVRDDNGKVIQGSLARIEPECKVTLMWEAMETYMERKQPLI
;
A
#
# COMPACT_ATOMS: atom_id res chain seq x y z
N SER A 1 -38.80 22.01 7.85
CA SER A 1 -37.86 23.04 8.32
C SER A 1 -36.89 22.42 9.30
N ASP A 2 -35.86 23.15 9.74
CA ASP A 2 -34.96 22.67 10.80
C ASP A 2 -35.74 22.29 12.08
N ASP A 3 -36.75 23.09 12.45
CA ASP A 3 -37.64 22.80 13.59
C ASP A 3 -38.37 21.44 13.49
N GLU A 4 -38.78 21.05 12.27
CA GLU A 4 -39.44 19.76 12.05
C GLU A 4 -38.45 18.58 12.15
N ILE A 5 -37.21 18.78 11.71
CA ILE A 5 -36.14 17.78 11.84
C ILE A 5 -35.78 17.60 13.31
N ASP A 6 -35.60 18.70 14.05
CA ASP A 6 -35.25 18.65 15.48
C ASP A 6 -36.34 17.98 16.32
N ALA A 7 -37.62 18.29 16.04
CA ALA A 7 -38.74 17.63 16.70
C ALA A 7 -38.77 16.12 16.44
N LEU A 8 -38.43 15.69 15.22
CA LEU A 8 -38.37 14.28 14.86
C LEU A 8 -37.17 13.58 15.51
N VAL A 9 -36.00 14.22 15.54
CA VAL A 9 -34.78 13.72 16.21
C VAL A 9 -35.03 13.52 17.69
N ALA A 10 -35.60 14.52 18.38
CA ALA A 10 -35.91 14.44 19.81
C ALA A 10 -36.88 13.28 20.15
N LYS A 11 -37.80 12.95 19.25
CA LYS A 11 -38.75 11.84 19.42
C LYS A 11 -38.15 10.45 19.12
N SER A 12 -37.19 10.40 18.20
CA SER A 12 -36.75 9.15 17.56
C SER A 12 -35.39 8.67 18.04
N VAL A 13 -34.50 9.58 18.43
CA VAL A 13 -33.16 9.25 18.96
C VAL A 13 -33.25 9.08 20.46
N LYS A 14 -33.13 7.84 20.93
CA LYS A 14 -33.35 7.47 22.32
C LYS A 14 -32.09 6.89 22.95
N PRO A 15 -31.78 7.19 24.23
CA PRO A 15 -30.62 6.63 24.93
C PRO A 15 -30.54 5.09 24.87
N GLU A 16 -31.70 4.41 24.82
CA GLU A 16 -31.80 2.95 24.76
C GLU A 16 -31.17 2.37 23.49
N GLN A 17 -31.26 3.06 22.35
CA GLN A 17 -30.66 2.63 21.09
C GLN A 17 -29.13 2.57 21.20
N PHE A 18 -28.53 3.57 21.86
CA PHE A 18 -27.09 3.58 22.12
C PHE A 18 -26.70 2.44 23.07
N ARG A 19 -27.45 2.24 24.16
CA ARG A 19 -27.15 1.16 25.10
C ARG A 19 -27.23 -0.22 24.44
N GLN A 20 -28.24 -0.45 23.59
CA GLN A 20 -28.40 -1.71 22.86
C GLN A 20 -27.26 -2.01 21.88
N VAL A 21 -26.61 -0.98 21.32
CA VAL A 21 -25.48 -1.14 20.39
C VAL A 21 -24.16 -1.21 21.16
N TYR A 22 -23.90 -0.25 22.04
CA TYR A 22 -22.59 -0.08 22.65
C TYR A 22 -22.32 -1.06 23.80
N ILE A 23 -23.32 -1.44 24.60
CA ILE A 23 -23.09 -2.38 25.71
C ILE A 23 -22.61 -3.74 25.16
N PRO A 24 -23.28 -4.36 24.17
CA PRO A 24 -22.79 -5.63 23.60
C PRO A 24 -21.48 -5.47 22.81
N MET A 25 -21.26 -4.34 22.13
CA MET A 25 -20.03 -4.13 21.34
C MET A 25 -18.76 -4.14 22.20
N PHE A 26 -18.86 -3.75 23.48
CA PHE A 26 -17.76 -3.78 24.43
C PHE A 26 -17.78 -4.99 25.37
N ASP A 27 -18.76 -5.89 25.23
CA ASP A 27 -18.76 -7.17 25.92
C ASP A 27 -17.79 -8.12 25.20
N LEU A 28 -16.59 -8.24 25.76
CA LEU A 28 -15.53 -9.09 25.21
C LEU A 28 -15.78 -10.59 25.45
N GLY A 29 -16.85 -10.95 26.19
CA GLY A 29 -17.16 -12.33 26.53
C GLY A 29 -16.02 -13.02 27.30
N GLU A 30 -15.87 -14.33 27.07
CA GLU A 30 -14.73 -15.09 27.57
C GLU A 30 -13.52 -14.89 26.65
N ILE A 31 -12.45 -14.31 27.19
CA ILE A 31 -11.21 -14.08 26.46
C ILE A 31 -10.22 -15.20 26.80
N GLU A 32 -9.75 -15.92 25.79
CA GLU A 32 -8.62 -16.83 25.95
C GLU A 32 -7.31 -16.02 26.00
N GLN A 33 -6.52 -16.20 27.06
CA GLN A 33 -5.20 -15.56 27.13
C GLN A 33 -4.26 -16.22 26.13
N ALA A 34 -3.62 -15.39 25.30
CA ALA A 34 -2.57 -15.88 24.41
C ALA A 34 -1.40 -16.44 25.23
N ALA A 35 -0.85 -17.57 24.80
CA ALA A 35 0.30 -18.21 25.44
C ALA A 35 1.58 -17.34 25.42
N SER A 36 1.65 -16.35 24.52
CA SER A 36 2.77 -15.43 24.37
C SER A 36 2.26 -14.03 24.02
N PRO A 37 2.91 -12.96 24.53
CA PRO A 37 2.64 -11.59 24.08
C PRO A 37 3.22 -11.29 22.70
N LEU A 38 4.08 -12.18 22.16
CA LEU A 38 4.67 -12.04 20.83
C LEU A 38 3.76 -12.69 19.78
N TYR A 39 3.54 -11.97 18.68
CA TYR A 39 2.80 -12.51 17.54
C TYR A 39 3.60 -13.62 16.84
N ASP A 40 2.95 -14.77 16.62
CA ASP A 40 3.53 -15.89 15.90
C ASP A 40 3.43 -15.66 14.38
N TRP A 41 4.51 -15.11 13.82
CA TRP A 41 4.57 -14.75 12.41
C TRP A 41 4.53 -15.98 11.51
N ARG A 42 3.50 -16.06 10.67
CA ARG A 42 3.34 -17.14 9.68
C ARG A 42 4.12 -16.80 8.40
N PRO A 43 5.16 -17.56 8.02
CA PRO A 43 6.02 -17.20 6.87
C PRO A 43 5.31 -17.14 5.51
N MET A 44 4.22 -17.91 5.34
CA MET A 44 3.45 -17.96 4.08
C MET A 44 2.20 -17.08 4.08
N SER A 45 2.00 -16.26 5.12
CA SER A 45 0.86 -15.34 5.20
C SER A 45 0.97 -14.22 4.17
N THR A 46 -0.08 -14.05 3.35
CA THR A 46 -0.21 -12.94 2.38
C THR A 46 -0.89 -11.70 2.97
N TYR A 47 -1.29 -11.73 4.24
CA TYR A 47 -2.03 -10.65 4.91
C TYR A 47 -1.27 -9.96 6.04
N ILE A 48 -0.52 -10.74 6.81
CA ILE A 48 0.23 -10.28 7.98
C ILE A 48 1.64 -10.85 7.90
N ARG A 49 2.63 -9.99 7.67
CA ARG A 49 4.05 -10.35 7.61
C ARG A 49 4.88 -9.45 8.50
N ARG A 50 5.95 -10.00 9.06
CA ARG A 50 6.91 -9.22 9.85
C ARG A 50 7.60 -8.21 8.94
N PRO A 51 7.45 -6.89 9.16
CA PRO A 51 8.07 -5.89 8.30
C PRO A 51 9.58 -5.79 8.55
N PRO A 52 10.37 -5.36 7.55
CA PRO A 52 11.83 -5.38 7.61
C PRO A 52 12.43 -4.15 8.33
N TYR A 53 11.61 -3.25 8.88
CA TYR A 53 12.05 -1.94 9.39
C TYR A 53 13.09 -2.01 10.52
N TRP A 54 13.07 -3.11 11.27
CA TRP A 54 13.94 -3.36 12.43
C TRP A 54 15.01 -4.43 12.12
N ASP A 55 15.06 -4.92 10.88
CA ASP A 55 16.05 -5.90 10.46
C ASP A 55 17.40 -5.21 10.27
N THR A 56 18.43 -5.72 10.93
CA THR A 56 19.82 -5.27 10.76
C THR A 56 20.54 -6.00 9.62
N SER A 57 19.85 -6.95 8.97
CA SER A 57 20.24 -7.67 7.76
C SER A 57 19.25 -7.40 6.61
N GLY A 58 19.56 -7.81 5.38
CA GLY A 58 18.63 -7.72 4.24
C GLY A 58 18.19 -6.30 3.82
N VAL A 59 16.90 -6.12 3.52
CA VAL A 59 16.32 -4.83 3.06
C VAL A 59 16.36 -3.76 4.17
N GLY A 60 16.19 -4.17 5.43
CA GLY A 60 16.37 -3.27 6.59
C GLY A 60 17.81 -2.80 6.74
N ALA A 61 18.80 -3.64 6.38
CA ALA A 61 20.22 -3.25 6.39
C ALA A 61 20.58 -2.17 5.36
N LEU A 62 19.78 -1.95 4.31
CA LEU A 62 19.97 -0.79 3.43
C LEU A 62 19.78 0.53 4.19
N ALA A 63 19.04 0.52 5.30
CA ALA A 63 18.94 1.64 6.24
C ALA A 63 20.03 1.64 7.33
N ALA A 64 20.85 0.59 7.45
CA ALA A 64 21.90 0.46 8.46
C ALA A 64 23.22 1.15 8.08
N ASN A 65 23.40 1.55 6.81
CA ASN A 65 24.53 2.37 6.37
C ASN A 65 24.18 3.87 6.44
N PRO A 66 25.14 4.76 6.80
CA PRO A 66 24.91 6.20 6.81
C PRO A 66 24.41 6.69 5.44
N ARG A 67 23.22 7.30 5.42
CA ARG A 67 22.63 7.84 4.18
C ARG A 67 23.31 9.15 3.83
N THR A 68 24.10 9.16 2.77
CA THR A 68 24.86 10.35 2.36
C THR A 68 24.07 11.32 1.48
N LEU A 69 22.81 11.01 1.12
CA LEU A 69 21.96 11.78 0.17
C LEU A 69 22.69 12.18 -1.12
N THR A 70 23.73 11.43 -1.50
CA THR A 70 24.59 11.70 -2.65
C THR A 70 24.27 10.77 -3.80
N GLY A 71 24.34 11.29 -5.03
CA GLY A 71 24.17 10.48 -6.23
C GLY A 71 22.79 9.88 -6.39
N MET A 72 21.75 10.48 -5.80
CA MET A 72 20.37 10.02 -5.91
C MET A 72 19.85 10.17 -7.35
N ARG A 73 18.95 9.28 -7.76
CA ARG A 73 18.23 9.36 -9.03
C ARG A 73 16.75 9.55 -8.77
N ALA A 74 16.09 10.39 -9.57
CA ALA A 74 14.64 10.48 -9.51
C ALA A 74 14.03 9.13 -9.93
N LEU A 75 13.19 8.54 -9.08
CA LEU A 75 12.36 7.39 -9.46
C LEU A 75 11.18 7.85 -10.31
N ALA A 76 10.59 8.98 -9.93
CA ALA A 76 9.47 9.61 -10.62
C ALA A 76 9.54 11.12 -10.49
N VAL A 77 9.08 11.82 -11.53
CA VAL A 77 8.81 13.26 -11.49
C VAL A 77 7.31 13.41 -11.62
N LEU A 78 6.66 13.87 -10.56
CA LEU A 78 5.20 13.90 -10.45
C LEU A 78 4.69 15.34 -10.50
N PRO A 79 3.54 15.59 -11.15
CA PRO A 79 2.96 16.92 -11.24
C PRO A 79 2.27 17.32 -9.92
N ASP A 80 1.78 18.56 -9.89
CA ASP A 80 0.91 19.05 -8.82
C ASP A 80 -0.37 18.22 -8.67
N ASN A 81 -1.02 18.33 -7.51
CA ASN A 81 -2.25 17.61 -7.17
C ASN A 81 -2.12 16.07 -7.18
N ILE A 82 -0.90 15.56 -7.05
CA ILE A 82 -0.68 14.16 -6.68
C ILE A 82 -1.33 13.90 -5.31
N THR A 83 -2.13 12.84 -5.23
CA THR A 83 -2.84 12.46 -4.00
C THR A 83 -2.24 11.21 -3.40
N THR A 84 -2.53 10.94 -2.12
CA THR A 84 -2.12 9.69 -1.47
C THR A 84 -2.66 8.45 -2.17
N ASP A 85 -3.80 8.53 -2.86
CA ASP A 85 -4.34 7.41 -3.66
C ASP A 85 -3.49 7.13 -4.92
N HIS A 86 -2.81 8.14 -5.47
CA HIS A 86 -1.83 7.91 -6.54
C HIS A 86 -0.56 7.22 -6.01
N LEU A 87 -0.12 7.58 -4.79
CA LEU A 87 1.07 7.04 -4.16
C LEU A 87 0.84 5.62 -3.60
N SER A 88 -0.34 5.38 -3.03
CA SER A 88 -0.73 4.16 -2.33
C SER A 88 -2.22 3.90 -2.55
N PRO A 89 -2.59 3.32 -3.70
CA PRO A 89 -3.99 3.06 -4.04
C PRO A 89 -4.60 2.02 -3.08
N SER A 90 -5.91 2.10 -2.90
CA SER A 90 -6.68 1.15 -2.08
C SER A 90 -7.60 0.22 -2.90
N ASN A 91 -7.45 0.23 -4.22
CA ASN A 91 -8.30 -0.48 -5.18
C ASN A 91 -8.08 -2.01 -5.16
N ALA A 92 -8.91 -2.73 -5.91
CA ALA A 92 -8.72 -4.15 -6.18
C ALA A 92 -7.33 -4.44 -6.78
N ILE A 93 -6.73 -5.55 -6.36
CA ILE A 93 -5.45 -6.01 -6.91
C ILE A 93 -5.75 -6.79 -8.19
N MET A 94 -5.22 -6.32 -9.32
CA MET A 94 -5.39 -6.96 -10.62
C MET A 94 -4.28 -7.98 -10.86
N MET A 95 -4.57 -9.09 -11.55
CA MET A 95 -3.55 -10.11 -11.91
C MET A 95 -2.33 -9.53 -12.63
N ASN A 96 -2.54 -8.59 -13.54
CA ASN A 96 -1.47 -7.94 -14.31
C ASN A 96 -0.73 -6.81 -13.56
N SER A 97 -0.96 -6.67 -12.25
CA SER A 97 -0.20 -5.75 -11.40
C SER A 97 0.96 -6.50 -10.72
N ALA A 98 2.00 -5.78 -10.32
CA ALA A 98 3.13 -6.38 -9.60
C ALA A 98 2.69 -7.13 -8.33
N ALA A 99 1.69 -6.60 -7.61
CA ALA A 99 1.11 -7.27 -6.44
C ALA A 99 0.32 -8.53 -6.82
N GLY A 100 -0.45 -8.49 -7.91
CA GLY A 100 -1.18 -9.64 -8.42
C GLY A 100 -0.24 -10.78 -8.82
N GLU A 101 0.82 -10.49 -9.57
CA GLU A 101 1.85 -11.48 -9.93
C GLU A 101 2.51 -12.10 -8.70
N TYR A 102 2.79 -11.30 -7.67
CA TYR A 102 3.33 -11.78 -6.40
C TYR A 102 2.33 -12.70 -5.66
N LEU A 103 1.08 -12.30 -5.53
CA LEU A 103 0.05 -13.11 -4.87
C LEU A 103 -0.22 -14.42 -5.63
N HIS A 104 -0.22 -14.37 -6.96
CA HIS A 104 -0.32 -15.57 -7.80
C HIS A 104 0.85 -16.52 -7.54
N LYS A 105 2.08 -16.00 -7.50
CA LYS A 105 3.29 -16.78 -7.17
C LYS A 105 3.26 -17.37 -5.76
N MET A 106 2.58 -16.70 -4.82
CA MET A 106 2.32 -17.20 -3.48
C MET A 106 1.25 -18.30 -3.42
N GLY A 107 0.58 -18.61 -4.55
CA GLY A 107 -0.43 -19.65 -4.68
C GLY A 107 -1.85 -19.19 -4.35
N LEU A 108 -2.10 -17.87 -4.27
CA LEU A 108 -3.42 -17.33 -4.02
C LEU A 108 -4.23 -17.30 -5.35
N PRO A 109 -5.51 -17.72 -5.35
CA PRO A 109 -6.35 -17.57 -6.53
C PRO A 109 -6.75 -16.10 -6.73
N GLU A 110 -7.06 -15.70 -7.96
CA GLU A 110 -7.29 -14.29 -8.32
C GLU A 110 -8.51 -13.72 -7.57
N GLU A 111 -9.56 -14.52 -7.38
CA GLU A 111 -10.75 -14.11 -6.61
C GLU A 111 -10.43 -13.72 -5.16
N ASP A 112 -9.32 -14.21 -4.61
CA ASP A 112 -8.89 -13.94 -3.23
C ASP A 112 -7.85 -12.81 -3.14
N PHE A 113 -7.46 -12.18 -4.26
CA PHE A 113 -6.50 -11.07 -4.25
C PHE A 113 -7.01 -9.84 -3.50
N ASN A 114 -8.33 -9.69 -3.39
CA ASN A 114 -8.96 -8.63 -2.63
C ASN A 114 -8.44 -7.24 -3.05
N SER A 115 -8.28 -6.30 -2.12
CA SER A 115 -7.78 -4.95 -2.38
C SER A 115 -6.45 -4.66 -1.68
N TYR A 116 -5.72 -3.68 -2.20
CA TYR A 116 -4.50 -3.18 -1.57
C TYR A 116 -4.70 -2.76 -0.11
N ALA A 117 -5.89 -2.24 0.25
CA ALA A 117 -6.22 -1.87 1.62
C ALA A 117 -6.25 -3.08 2.57
N THR A 118 -6.74 -4.23 2.10
CA THR A 118 -6.80 -5.45 2.92
C THR A 118 -5.43 -6.09 3.13
N HIS A 119 -4.49 -5.86 2.22
CA HIS A 119 -3.12 -6.38 2.29
C HIS A 119 -2.12 -5.45 3.01
N ARG A 120 -2.57 -4.42 3.73
CA ARG A 120 -1.68 -3.45 4.42
C ARG A 120 -0.75 -4.09 5.48
N GLY A 121 -1.09 -5.27 5.98
CA GLY A 121 -0.22 -6.03 6.89
C GLY A 121 0.87 -6.86 6.20
N ASP A 122 0.82 -7.00 4.86
CA ASP A 122 1.89 -7.61 4.06
C ASP A 122 2.70 -6.51 3.36
N HIS A 123 3.88 -6.20 3.92
CA HIS A 123 4.78 -5.21 3.35
C HIS A 123 5.25 -5.55 1.92
N LEU A 124 5.30 -6.83 1.53
CA LEU A 124 5.71 -7.23 0.17
C LEU A 124 4.63 -6.88 -0.86
N THR A 125 3.36 -7.00 -0.48
CA THR A 125 2.22 -6.52 -1.30
C THR A 125 2.15 -5.00 -1.28
N ALA A 126 2.29 -4.38 -0.10
CA ALA A 126 2.21 -2.92 0.05
C ALA A 126 3.32 -2.18 -0.72
N MET A 127 4.54 -2.72 -0.74
CA MET A 127 5.64 -2.18 -1.55
C MET A 127 5.30 -2.21 -3.04
N ARG A 128 4.72 -3.31 -3.54
CA ARG A 128 4.26 -3.45 -4.93
C ARG A 128 3.05 -2.58 -5.28
N ALA A 129 2.28 -2.16 -4.27
CA ALA A 129 1.20 -1.19 -4.42
C ALA A 129 1.71 0.24 -4.61
N THR A 130 2.95 0.54 -4.22
CA THR A 130 3.48 1.90 -4.25
C THR A 130 3.52 2.39 -5.69
N PHE A 131 2.85 3.52 -5.96
CA PHE A 131 2.67 4.09 -7.30
C PHE A 131 1.96 3.15 -8.30
N ALA A 132 1.19 2.16 -7.83
CA ALA A 132 0.46 1.20 -8.67
C ALA A 132 -0.85 1.76 -9.26
N ASN A 133 -1.17 3.05 -9.02
CA ASN A 133 -2.40 3.64 -9.51
C ASN A 133 -2.39 3.75 -11.05
N PRO A 134 -3.41 3.23 -11.77
CA PRO A 134 -3.46 3.31 -13.23
C PRO A 134 -3.65 4.74 -13.77
N LYS A 135 -3.90 5.71 -12.89
CA LYS A 135 -4.01 7.14 -13.21
C LYS A 135 -2.76 7.95 -12.89
N LEU A 136 -1.68 7.31 -12.44
CA LEU A 136 -0.42 8.00 -12.20
C LEU A 136 0.12 8.63 -13.49
N LEU A 137 0.64 9.86 -13.37
CA LEU A 137 1.33 10.58 -14.44
C LEU A 137 2.76 10.84 -13.98
N ASN A 138 3.73 10.16 -14.60
CA ASN A 138 5.15 10.37 -14.35
C ASN A 138 5.75 11.15 -15.53
N GLU A 139 6.18 12.39 -15.32
CA GLU A 139 6.68 13.27 -16.37
C GLU A 139 7.94 12.76 -17.09
N MET A 140 8.62 11.77 -16.49
CA MET A 140 9.75 11.06 -17.08
C MET A 140 9.33 10.11 -18.22
N VAL A 141 8.06 9.67 -18.23
CA VAL A 141 7.52 8.67 -19.16
C VAL A 141 6.67 9.37 -20.22
N ARG A 142 7.24 9.52 -21.42
CA ARG A 142 6.60 10.21 -22.54
C ARG A 142 6.60 9.33 -23.79
N ASP A 143 5.57 9.49 -24.61
CA ASP A 143 5.50 8.89 -25.95
C ASP A 143 6.37 9.66 -26.96
N ASP A 144 6.43 9.17 -28.20
CA ASP A 144 7.21 9.78 -29.29
C ASP A 144 6.77 11.21 -29.63
N ASN A 145 5.55 11.60 -29.27
CA ASN A 145 5.01 12.95 -29.45
C ASN A 145 5.27 13.86 -28.24
N GLY A 146 5.97 13.36 -27.20
CA GLY A 146 6.28 14.09 -25.98
C GLY A 146 5.16 14.13 -24.94
N LYS A 147 4.05 13.42 -25.16
CA LYS A 147 2.92 13.36 -24.21
C LYS A 147 3.23 12.37 -23.09
N VAL A 148 2.91 12.75 -21.85
CA VAL A 148 3.05 11.86 -20.69
C VAL A 148 2.12 10.66 -20.82
N ILE A 149 2.67 9.46 -20.63
CA ILE A 149 1.90 8.21 -20.66
C ILE A 149 1.36 7.95 -19.26
N GLN A 150 0.05 7.75 -19.16
CA GLN A 150 -0.63 7.46 -17.91
C GLN A 150 -0.46 5.98 -17.52
N GLY A 151 -0.14 5.72 -16.26
CA GLY A 151 -0.04 4.38 -15.69
C GLY A 151 1.05 4.26 -14.63
N SER A 152 1.13 3.08 -14.03
CA SER A 152 2.19 2.73 -13.08
C SER A 152 3.52 2.47 -13.80
N LEU A 153 4.09 3.54 -14.34
CA LEU A 153 5.28 3.50 -15.20
C LEU A 153 6.40 4.37 -14.65
N ALA A 154 7.62 3.92 -14.88
CA ALA A 154 8.84 4.67 -14.61
C ALA A 154 9.82 4.55 -15.77
N ARG A 155 10.81 5.45 -15.79
CA ARG A 155 11.93 5.40 -16.74
C ARG A 155 13.22 5.15 -15.97
N ILE A 156 13.88 4.05 -16.29
CA ILE A 156 15.16 3.68 -15.70
C ILE A 156 16.27 4.50 -16.37
N GLU A 157 17.10 5.13 -15.55
CA GLU A 157 18.23 5.97 -15.96
C GLU A 157 19.56 5.27 -15.62
N PRO A 158 20.59 5.38 -16.48
CA PRO A 158 20.67 6.24 -17.68
C PRO A 158 20.14 5.60 -18.99
N GLU A 159 19.55 4.41 -18.93
CA GLU A 159 19.16 3.65 -20.13
C GLU A 159 17.95 4.23 -20.88
N CYS A 160 17.25 5.19 -20.29
CA CYS A 160 15.99 5.74 -20.78
C CYS A 160 14.91 4.67 -21.07
N LYS A 161 14.99 3.52 -20.39
CA LYS A 161 14.07 2.40 -20.60
C LYS A 161 12.80 2.60 -19.78
N VAL A 162 11.64 2.66 -20.43
CA VAL A 162 10.34 2.68 -19.76
C VAL A 162 9.97 1.27 -19.33
N THR A 163 9.57 1.11 -18.07
CA THR A 163 9.17 -0.16 -17.45
C THR A 163 7.97 0.05 -16.54
N LEU A 164 7.43 -1.03 -15.98
CA LEU A 164 6.53 -0.90 -14.83
C LEU A 164 7.29 -0.27 -13.67
N MET A 165 6.56 0.46 -12.84
CA MET A 165 7.13 1.17 -11.69
C MET A 165 7.85 0.23 -10.72
N TRP A 166 7.25 -0.93 -10.42
CA TRP A 166 7.86 -1.93 -9.55
C TRP A 166 9.17 -2.50 -10.12
N GLU A 167 9.23 -2.77 -11.42
CA GLU A 167 10.44 -3.25 -12.09
C GLU A 167 11.58 -2.22 -12.02
N ALA A 168 11.24 -0.92 -12.12
CA ALA A 168 12.21 0.15 -11.94
C ALA A 168 12.74 0.20 -10.51
N MET A 169 11.87 0.05 -9.50
CA MET A 169 12.27 -0.05 -8.10
C MET A 169 13.21 -1.25 -7.88
N GLU A 170 12.86 -2.44 -8.39
CA GLU A 170 13.71 -3.64 -8.31
C GLU A 170 15.07 -3.41 -8.95
N THR A 171 15.09 -2.83 -10.15
CA THR A 171 16.34 -2.50 -10.85
C THR A 171 17.24 -1.58 -10.01
N TYR A 172 16.68 -0.55 -9.38
CA TYR A 172 17.47 0.36 -8.55
C TYR A 172 17.86 -0.23 -7.19
N MET A 173 17.04 -1.10 -6.61
CA MET A 173 17.41 -1.88 -5.42
C MET A 173 18.62 -2.77 -5.71
N GLU A 174 18.64 -3.47 -6.84
CA GLU A 174 19.78 -4.30 -7.27
C GLU A 174 21.05 -3.47 -7.51
N ARG A 175 20.90 -2.30 -8.14
CA ARG A 175 22.00 -1.33 -8.34
C ARG A 175 22.50 -0.72 -7.03
N LYS A 176 21.79 -0.90 -5.92
CA LYS A 176 22.00 -0.17 -4.65
C LYS A 176 22.04 1.34 -4.88
N GLN A 177 21.20 1.82 -5.79
CA GLN A 177 21.13 3.20 -6.23
C GLN A 177 20.18 3.98 -5.32
N PRO A 178 20.64 5.02 -4.62
CA PRO A 178 19.74 5.91 -3.88
C PRO A 178 18.71 6.58 -4.82
N LEU A 179 17.46 6.71 -4.35
CA LEU A 179 16.34 7.28 -5.11
C LEU A 179 15.74 8.50 -4.40
N ILE A 180 15.26 9.46 -5.20
CA ILE A 180 14.42 10.59 -4.78
C ILE A 180 13.07 10.54 -5.50
#